data_AF-A0A0R1RLS2-F1
#
_entry.id   AF-A0A0R1RLS2-F1
#
_cell.length_a   1.000
_cell.length_b   1.000
_cell.length_c   1.000
_cell.angle_alpha   90.00
_cell.angle_beta   90.00
_cell.angle_gamma   90.00
#
_symmetry.space_group_name_H-M   'P 1'
#
loop_
_entity.id
_entity.type
_entity.pdbx_description
1 polymer ?
#
loop_
_entity_poly.entity_id
_entity_poly.type
_entity_poly.pdbx_seq_one_letter_code
_entity_poly.pdbx_strand_id
1 'polypeptide(L)'
;MVLELKVPETPHWSEISSIIPTFFAYLMSFIFVLSFWVSHHRMLFKLEKIDVSTLWLNGLFLFTLSVLPFSTGWVGRFPMSAAPEVTYGISFVISNLAFRWLSSNIHAEKTKNNIPDAGYRKIRFEVLTLTAVQAVLTGLGFFFPIIVFTGVSIIAIYCAISQGQINRK
;
A
#
# COMPACT_ATOMS: atom_id res chain seq x y z
N MET A 1 -7.20 5.09 -9.86
CA MET A 1 -5.80 5.52 -10.09
C MET A 1 -5.61 5.91 -11.54
N VAL A 2 -4.74 6.90 -11.82
CA VAL A 2 -4.57 7.77 -13.01
C VAL A 2 -5.84 8.15 -13.78
N LEU A 3 -6.69 7.19 -14.15
CA LEU A 3 -8.04 7.35 -14.70
C LEU A 3 -9.00 8.14 -13.80
N GLU A 4 -8.73 8.20 -12.50
CA GLU A 4 -9.50 9.03 -11.55
C GLU A 4 -9.10 10.51 -11.61
N LEU A 5 -7.92 10.82 -12.17
CA LEU A 5 -7.50 12.19 -12.46
C LEU A 5 -8.21 12.64 -13.72
N LYS A 6 -9.42 13.18 -13.55
CA LYS A 6 -10.20 13.70 -14.66
C LYS A 6 -9.47 14.87 -15.30
N VAL A 7 -9.39 14.84 -16.63
CA VAL A 7 -8.90 15.97 -17.41
C VAL A 7 -9.88 17.14 -17.22
N PRO A 8 -9.39 18.36 -16.89
CA PRO A 8 -10.22 19.54 -16.87
C PRO A 8 -11.05 19.73 -18.13
N GLU A 9 -12.29 20.19 -17.98
CA GLU A 9 -13.19 20.42 -19.13
C GLU A 9 -12.82 21.67 -19.94
N THR A 10 -12.09 22.61 -19.33
CA THR A 10 -11.68 23.86 -19.97
C THR A 10 -10.15 24.02 -19.98
N PRO A 11 -9.57 24.73 -20.96
CA PRO A 11 -8.13 24.87 -21.12
C PRO A 11 -7.53 25.99 -20.24
N HIS A 12 -7.94 26.07 -18.97
CA HIS A 12 -7.47 27.10 -18.03
C HIS A 12 -6.63 26.51 -16.90
N TRP A 13 -5.52 27.17 -16.56
CA TRP A 13 -4.65 26.78 -15.44
C TRP A 13 -5.38 26.75 -14.08
N SER A 14 -6.43 27.56 -13.93
CA SER A 14 -7.27 27.59 -12.71
C SER A 14 -7.92 26.25 -12.40
N GLU A 15 -8.25 25.45 -13.42
CA GLU A 15 -8.89 24.15 -13.25
C GLU A 15 -7.97 23.12 -12.59
N ILE A 16 -6.65 23.29 -12.70
CA ILE A 16 -5.68 22.38 -12.06
C ILE A 16 -5.87 22.39 -10.54
N SER A 17 -6.25 23.53 -9.95
CA SER A 17 -6.49 23.61 -8.51
C SER A 17 -7.57 22.64 -8.02
N SER A 18 -8.56 22.34 -8.86
CA SER A 18 -9.67 21.44 -8.53
C SER A 18 -9.25 19.96 -8.44
N ILE A 19 -8.22 19.56 -9.19
CA ILE A 19 -7.74 18.17 -9.23
C ILE A 19 -6.68 17.87 -8.17
N ILE A 20 -6.14 18.89 -7.50
CA ILE A 20 -5.08 18.75 -6.48
C ILE A 20 -5.42 17.70 -5.41
N PRO A 21 -6.62 17.69 -4.78
CA PRO A 21 -6.94 16.71 -3.75
C PRO A 21 -6.91 15.26 -4.27
N THR A 22 -7.47 15.03 -5.47
CA THR A 22 -7.47 13.71 -6.10
C THR A 22 -6.07 13.31 -6.55
N PHE A 23 -5.25 14.26 -7.01
CA PHE A 23 -3.85 14.05 -7.34
C PHE A 23 -3.01 13.63 -6.14
N PHE A 24 -3.18 14.30 -4.99
CA PHE A 24 -2.50 13.91 -3.75
C PHE A 24 -2.91 12.51 -3.29
N ALA A 25 -4.20 12.18 -3.35
CA ALA A 25 -4.68 10.85 -3.01
C ALA A 25 -4.06 9.77 -3.92
N TYR A 26 -4.03 10.04 -5.23
CA TYR A 26 -3.35 9.21 -6.21
C TYR A 26 -1.87 9.04 -5.89
N LEU A 27 -1.14 10.14 -5.64
CA LEU A 27 0.30 10.11 -5.41
C LEU A 27 0.66 9.28 -4.17
N MET A 28 -0.06 9.47 -3.05
CA MET A 28 0.18 8.72 -1.82
C MET A 28 -0.15 7.23 -1.99
N SER A 29 -1.24 6.91 -2.70
CA SER A 29 -1.57 5.52 -3.04
C SER A 29 -0.52 4.88 -3.93
N PHE A 30 -0.01 5.62 -4.92
CA PHE A 30 1.02 5.14 -5.82
C PHE A 30 2.33 4.86 -5.08
N ILE A 31 2.79 5.77 -4.21
CA ILE A 31 4.00 5.57 -3.38
C ILE A 31 3.86 4.31 -2.52
N PHE A 32 2.67 4.08 -1.97
CA PHE A 32 2.40 2.89 -1.18
C PHE A 32 2.46 1.61 -2.02
N VAL A 33 1.82 1.57 -3.19
CA VAL A 33 1.89 0.42 -4.10
C VAL A 33 3.32 0.17 -4.59
N LEU A 34 4.06 1.22 -4.91
CA LEU A 34 5.48 1.14 -5.27
C LEU A 34 6.31 0.53 -4.13
N SER A 35 6.04 0.90 -2.88
CA SER A 35 6.72 0.36 -1.71
C SER A 35 6.52 -1.15 -1.57
N PHE A 36 5.30 -1.65 -1.85
CA PHE A 36 5.06 -3.08 -1.93
C PHE A 36 5.78 -3.74 -3.09
N TRP A 37 5.77 -3.13 -4.27
CA TRP A 37 6.46 -3.66 -5.45
C TRP A 37 7.96 -3.84 -5.18
N VAL A 38 8.63 -2.82 -4.61
CA VAL A 38 10.04 -2.90 -4.22
C VAL A 38 10.26 -4.01 -3.18
N SER A 39 9.44 -4.07 -2.14
CA SER A 39 9.54 -5.09 -1.10
C SER A 39 9.35 -6.50 -1.64
N HIS A 40 8.35 -6.69 -2.51
CA HIS A 40 8.04 -7.95 -3.17
C HIS A 40 9.21 -8.44 -4.03
N HIS A 41 9.76 -7.59 -4.89
CA HIS A 41 10.91 -7.97 -5.73
C HIS A 41 12.15 -8.31 -4.89
N ARG A 42 12.40 -7.59 -3.79
CA ARG A 42 13.50 -7.91 -2.86
C ARG A 42 13.30 -9.25 -2.15
N MET A 43 12.06 -9.58 -1.79
CA MET A 43 11.74 -10.86 -1.19
C MET A 43 11.92 -12.02 -2.17
N LEU A 44 11.65 -11.83 -3.46
CA LEU A 44 11.88 -12.84 -4.49
C LEU A 44 13.35 -12.97 -4.92
N PHE A 45 14.20 -12.00 -4.57
CA PHE A 45 15.62 -12.06 -4.90
C PHE A 45 16.28 -13.34 -4.34
N LYS A 46 17.07 -14.01 -5.18
CA LYS A 46 17.73 -15.32 -4.96
C LYS A 46 16.83 -16.56 -4.97
N LEU A 47 15.51 -16.42 -5.16
CA LEU A 47 14.67 -17.59 -5.44
C LEU A 47 14.76 -17.96 -6.91
N GLU A 48 15.20 -19.18 -7.21
CA GLU A 48 15.29 -19.71 -8.58
C GLU A 48 13.96 -20.25 -9.11
N LYS A 49 13.13 -20.78 -8.20
CA LYS A 49 11.82 -21.36 -8.52
C LYS A 49 10.77 -20.80 -7.57
N ILE A 50 9.60 -20.49 -8.12
CA ILE A 50 8.44 -20.03 -7.38
C ILE A 50 7.42 -21.16 -7.41
N ASP A 51 6.93 -21.57 -6.23
CA ASP A 51 5.93 -22.62 -6.13
C ASP A 51 4.52 -22.10 -6.47
N VAL A 52 3.60 -23.02 -6.74
CA VAL A 52 2.22 -22.66 -7.10
C VAL A 52 1.50 -21.96 -5.94
N SER A 53 1.83 -22.26 -4.68
CA SER A 53 1.24 -21.60 -3.51
C SER A 53 1.59 -20.11 -3.47
N THR A 54 2.86 -19.76 -3.68
CA THR A 54 3.33 -18.37 -3.76
C THR A 54 2.59 -17.62 -4.86
N LEU A 55 2.36 -18.24 -6.03
CA LEU A 55 1.63 -17.62 -7.13
C LEU A 55 0.17 -17.31 -6.77
N TRP A 56 -0.53 -18.22 -6.08
CA TRP A 56 -1.90 -17.96 -5.61
C TRP A 56 -1.96 -16.85 -4.57
N LEU A 57 -1.02 -16.82 -3.62
CA LEU A 57 -0.93 -15.75 -2.63
C LEU A 57 -0.59 -14.40 -3.28
N ASN A 58 0.25 -14.40 -4.32
CA ASN A 58 0.49 -13.22 -5.13
C ASN A 58 -0.78 -12.77 -5.87
N GLY A 59 -1.56 -13.71 -6.42
CA GLY A 59 -2.87 -13.43 -7.02
C GLY A 59 -3.84 -12.77 -6.03
N LEU A 60 -3.93 -13.30 -4.81
CA LEU A 60 -4.71 -12.70 -3.73
C LEU A 60 -4.22 -11.28 -3.41
N PHE A 61 -2.90 -11.08 -3.29
CA PHE A 61 -2.32 -9.77 -3.07
C PHE A 61 -2.65 -8.79 -4.19
N LEU A 62 -2.48 -9.18 -5.46
CA LEU A 62 -2.82 -8.36 -6.62
C LEU A 62 -4.31 -8.00 -6.66
N PHE A 63 -5.19 -8.94 -6.29
CA PHE A 63 -6.61 -8.68 -6.16
C PHE A 63 -6.87 -7.55 -5.15
N THR A 64 -6.24 -7.59 -3.97
CA THR A 64 -6.41 -6.50 -2.98
C THR A 64 -5.91 -5.15 -3.50
N LEU A 65 -4.80 -5.12 -4.24
CA LEU A 65 -4.29 -3.90 -4.87
C LEU A 65 -5.21 -3.37 -5.97
N SER A 66 -5.94 -4.24 -6.68
CA SER A 66 -6.88 -3.82 -7.73
C SER A 66 -8.10 -3.06 -7.20
N VAL A 67 -8.39 -3.14 -5.90
CA VAL A 67 -9.46 -2.39 -5.23
C VAL A 67 -8.99 -0.97 -4.84
N LEU A 68 -7.68 -0.75 -4.66
CA LEU A 68 -7.13 0.56 -4.29
C LEU A 68 -7.54 1.69 -5.25
N PRO A 69 -7.50 1.54 -6.59
CA PRO A 69 -7.97 2.56 -7.52
C PRO A 69 -9.35 3.13 -7.21
N PHE A 70 -10.29 2.27 -6.80
CA PHE A 70 -11.65 2.66 -6.44
C PHE A 70 -11.67 3.50 -5.15
N SER A 71 -11.04 3.01 -4.08
CA SER A 71 -11.05 3.72 -2.79
C SER A 71 -10.24 5.01 -2.81
N THR A 72 -9.11 5.04 -3.53
CA THR A 72 -8.31 6.26 -3.78
C THR A 72 -9.13 7.32 -4.53
N GLY A 73 -9.87 6.93 -5.57
CA GLY A 73 -10.74 7.86 -6.31
C GLY A 73 -11.87 8.40 -5.45
N TRP A 74 -12.43 7.56 -4.57
CA TRP A 74 -13.51 7.96 -3.69
C TRP A 74 -13.07 8.98 -2.63
N VAL A 75 -11.94 8.72 -1.95
CA VAL A 75 -11.39 9.67 -0.95
C VAL A 75 -10.89 10.95 -1.61
N GLY A 76 -10.36 10.87 -2.83
CA GLY A 76 -9.92 12.05 -3.60
C GLY A 76 -11.06 13.00 -3.99
N ARG A 77 -12.27 12.48 -4.21
CA ARG A 77 -13.48 13.27 -4.52
C ARG A 77 -14.18 13.82 -3.27
N PHE A 78 -14.20 13.04 -2.21
CA PHE A 78 -14.90 13.39 -0.97
C PHE A 78 -13.94 13.30 0.23
N PRO A 79 -12.91 14.16 0.26
CA PRO A 79 -12.00 14.19 1.41
C PRO A 79 -12.78 14.53 2.68
N MET A 80 -12.31 14.04 3.83
CA MET A 80 -12.94 14.27 5.13
C MET A 80 -14.32 13.63 5.32
N SER A 81 -14.81 12.81 4.38
CA SER A 81 -16.04 12.04 4.56
C SER A 81 -15.72 10.64 5.12
N ALA A 82 -16.48 10.20 6.13
CA ALA A 82 -16.20 8.95 6.84
C ALA A 82 -16.19 7.72 5.94
N ALA A 83 -17.20 7.55 5.08
CA ALA A 83 -17.32 6.36 4.24
C ALA A 83 -16.16 6.18 3.24
N PRO A 84 -15.76 7.22 2.46
CA PRO A 84 -14.56 7.16 1.61
C PRO A 84 -13.28 6.88 2.40
N GLU A 85 -13.05 7.60 3.50
CA GLU A 85 -11.85 7.48 4.33
C GLU A 85 -11.71 6.09 4.94
N VAL A 86 -12.77 5.57 5.56
CA VAL A 86 -12.78 4.23 6.15
C VAL A 86 -12.59 3.15 5.07
N THR A 87 -13.26 3.28 3.92
CA THR A 87 -13.09 2.33 2.80
C THR A 87 -11.66 2.33 2.28
N TYR A 88 -11.04 3.51 2.19
CA TYR A 88 -9.63 3.67 1.85
C TYR A 88 -8.73 2.98 2.88
N GLY A 89 -8.92 3.25 4.17
CA GLY A 89 -8.19 2.59 5.25
C GLY A 89 -8.31 1.06 5.22
N ILE A 90 -9.52 0.53 5.06
CA ILE A 90 -9.79 -0.92 4.94
C ILE A 90 -9.02 -1.52 3.76
N SER A 91 -9.02 -0.84 2.60
CA SER A 91 -8.31 -1.31 1.40
C SER A 91 -6.80 -1.48 1.68
N PHE A 92 -6.20 -0.54 2.42
CA PHE A 92 -4.80 -0.60 2.83
C PHE A 92 -4.54 -1.70 3.86
N VAL A 93 -5.41 -1.86 4.87
CA VAL A 93 -5.28 -2.94 5.87
C VAL A 93 -5.32 -4.31 5.20
N ILE A 94 -6.30 -4.55 4.33
CA ILE A 94 -6.44 -5.82 3.62
C ILE A 94 -5.22 -6.08 2.72
N SER A 95 -4.73 -5.05 2.01
CA SER A 95 -3.53 -5.16 1.18
C SER A 95 -2.28 -5.53 1.99
N ASN A 96 -2.10 -4.91 3.16
CA ASN A 96 -1.01 -5.27 4.08
C ASN A 96 -1.13 -6.70 4.60
N LEU A 97 -2.34 -7.15 4.95
CA LEU A 97 -2.56 -8.53 5.42
C LEU A 97 -2.24 -9.55 4.33
N ALA A 98 -2.69 -9.32 3.10
CA ALA A 98 -2.35 -10.18 1.96
C ALA A 98 -0.84 -10.19 1.69
N PHE A 99 -0.18 -9.03 1.74
CA PHE A 99 1.28 -8.93 1.61
C PHE A 99 2.01 -9.70 2.71
N ARG A 100 1.53 -9.67 3.96
CA ARG A 100 2.10 -10.46 5.07
C ARG A 100 2.01 -11.95 4.83
N TRP A 101 0.88 -12.45 4.31
CA TRP A 101 0.73 -13.86 3.98
C TRP A 101 1.68 -14.29 2.86
N LEU A 102 1.75 -13.49 1.79
CA LEU A 102 2.72 -13.70 0.70
C LEU A 102 4.16 -13.71 1.23
N SER A 103 4.51 -12.74 2.08
CA SER A 103 5.85 -12.63 2.67
C SER A 103 6.21 -13.81 3.57
N SER A 104 5.26 -14.30 4.36
CA SER A 104 5.50 -15.47 5.20
C SER A 104 5.70 -16.74 4.40
N ASN A 105 4.98 -16.90 3.29
CA ASN A 105 5.13 -18.06 2.41
C ASN A 105 6.48 -18.03 1.66
N ILE A 106 6.87 -16.87 1.11
CA ILE A 106 8.20 -16.69 0.50
C ILE A 106 9.33 -16.99 1.49
N HIS A 107 9.20 -16.54 2.74
CA HIS A 107 10.18 -16.84 3.79
C HIS A 107 10.27 -18.34 4.10
N ALA A 108 9.13 -19.04 4.14
CA ALA A 108 9.09 -20.48 4.32
C ALA A 108 9.80 -21.21 3.16
N GLU A 109 9.57 -20.79 1.92
CA GLU A 109 10.25 -21.34 0.75
C GLU A 109 11.76 -21.07 0.75
N LYS A 110 12.21 -19.87 1.16
CA LYS A 110 13.64 -19.59 1.35
C LYS A 110 14.26 -20.49 2.41
N THR A 111 13.57 -20.68 3.53
CA THR A 111 14.03 -21.55 4.62
C THR A 111 14.17 -23.00 4.16
N LYS A 112 13.21 -23.51 3.39
CA LYS A 112 13.23 -24.85 2.80
C LYS A 112 14.41 -25.04 1.84
N ASN A 113 14.78 -24.01 1.10
CA ASN A 113 15.90 -24.02 0.14
C ASN A 113 17.24 -23.58 0.77
N ASN A 114 17.33 -23.46 2.10
CA ASN A 114 18.53 -23.00 2.83
C ASN A 114 19.05 -21.61 2.38
N ILE A 115 18.16 -20.74 1.91
CA ILE A 115 18.49 -19.37 1.50
C ILE A 115 18.38 -18.44 2.72
N PRO A 116 19.46 -17.76 3.12
CA PRO A 116 19.42 -16.83 4.24
C PRO A 116 18.47 -15.65 3.99
N ASP A 117 17.61 -15.35 4.96
CA ASP A 117 16.62 -14.28 4.89
C ASP A 117 16.63 -13.41 6.15
N ALA A 118 17.82 -12.89 6.49
CA ALA A 118 18.05 -12.11 7.71
C ALA A 118 17.17 -10.84 7.83
N GLY A 119 16.66 -10.33 6.70
CA GLY A 119 15.78 -9.16 6.67
C GLY A 119 14.31 -9.45 7.03
N TYR A 120 13.86 -10.71 6.96
CA TYR A 120 12.44 -11.04 7.10
C TYR A 120 11.85 -10.65 8.44
N ARG A 121 12.56 -10.89 9.55
CA ARG A 121 12.07 -10.54 10.89
C ARG A 121 11.75 -9.06 10.99
N LYS A 122 12.64 -8.18 10.49
CA LYS A 122 12.42 -6.73 10.46
C LYS A 122 11.18 -6.39 9.64
N ILE A 123 11.10 -6.89 8.41
CA ILE A 123 9.95 -6.66 7.50
C ILE A 123 8.65 -7.11 8.16
N ARG A 124 8.62 -8.31 8.75
CA ARG A 124 7.43 -8.85 9.41
C ARG A 124 6.94 -7.96 10.55
N PHE A 125 7.84 -7.50 11.41
CA PHE A 125 7.48 -6.59 12.52
C PHE A 125 7.02 -5.24 12.00
N GLU A 126 7.73 -4.66 11.04
CA GLU A 126 7.40 -3.37 10.41
C GLU A 126 5.99 -3.43 9.79
N VAL A 127 5.71 -4.42 8.93
CA VAL A 127 4.40 -4.55 8.29
C VAL A 127 3.30 -4.82 9.33
N LEU A 128 3.55 -5.67 10.35
CA LEU A 128 2.57 -5.92 11.41
C LEU A 128 2.22 -4.64 12.18
N THR A 129 3.23 -3.88 12.61
CA THR A 129 3.04 -2.63 13.34
C THR A 129 2.31 -1.60 12.50
N LEU A 130 2.71 -1.39 11.25
CA LEU A 130 2.05 -0.44 10.35
C LEU A 130 0.61 -0.85 10.03
N THR A 131 0.35 -2.15 9.88
CA THR A 131 -1.02 -2.67 9.70
C THR A 131 -1.89 -2.39 10.93
N ALA A 132 -1.36 -2.62 12.14
CA ALA A 132 -2.09 -2.40 13.38
C ALA A 132 -2.40 -0.91 13.57
N VAL A 133 -1.42 -0.03 13.35
CA VAL A 133 -1.61 1.43 13.37
C VAL A 133 -2.67 1.84 12.37
N GLN A 134 -2.58 1.37 11.12
CA GLN A 134 -3.57 1.70 10.08
C GLN A 134 -4.98 1.21 10.43
N ALA A 135 -5.11 0.01 11.01
CA ALA A 135 -6.40 -0.52 11.45
C ALA A 135 -7.04 0.36 12.55
N VAL A 136 -6.25 0.80 13.53
CA VAL A 136 -6.72 1.72 14.58
C VAL A 136 -7.16 3.06 13.99
N LEU A 137 -6.34 3.65 13.10
CA LEU A 137 -6.70 4.91 12.44
C LEU A 137 -7.97 4.77 11.59
N THR A 138 -8.13 3.64 10.91
CA THR A 138 -9.34 3.33 10.14
C THR A 138 -10.58 3.24 11.04
N GLY A 139 -10.48 2.62 12.21
CA GLY A 139 -11.58 2.57 13.19
C GLY A 139 -11.93 3.95 13.77
N LEU A 140 -10.93 4.78 14.03
CA LEU A 140 -11.13 6.16 14.48
C LEU A 140 -11.69 7.07 13.35
N GLY A 141 -11.53 6.67 12.09
CA GLY A 141 -12.00 7.39 10.89
C GLY A 141 -13.52 7.56 10.81
N PHE A 142 -14.30 6.76 11.55
CA PHE A 142 -15.74 6.98 11.68
C PHE A 142 -16.07 8.30 12.40
N PHE A 143 -15.20 8.77 13.30
CA PHE A 143 -15.39 9.99 14.09
C PHE A 143 -14.55 11.15 13.55
N PHE A 144 -13.33 10.86 13.09
CA PHE A 144 -12.40 11.86 12.58
C PHE A 144 -11.88 11.43 11.20
N PRO A 145 -12.64 11.58 10.11
CA PRO A 145 -12.33 10.94 8.83
C PRO A 145 -10.93 11.24 8.28
N ILE A 146 -10.48 12.49 8.37
CA ILE A 146 -9.20 12.95 7.80
C ILE A 146 -7.97 12.22 8.35
N ILE A 147 -8.06 11.60 9.52
CA ILE A 147 -6.93 10.89 10.13
C ILE A 147 -6.52 9.66 9.30
N VAL A 148 -7.45 9.06 8.54
CA VAL A 148 -7.18 7.85 7.79
C VAL A 148 -6.27 8.18 6.61
N PHE A 149 -6.66 9.13 5.77
CA PHE A 149 -5.82 9.63 4.69
C PHE A 149 -4.45 10.12 5.18
N THR A 150 -4.43 10.90 6.26
CA THR A 150 -3.19 11.42 6.85
C THR A 150 -2.28 10.29 7.33
N GLY A 151 -2.85 9.32 8.04
CA GLY A 151 -2.14 8.12 8.51
C GLY A 151 -1.53 7.32 7.37
N VAL A 152 -2.35 7.03 6.34
CA VAL A 152 -1.88 6.34 5.13
C VAL A 152 -0.73 7.10 4.47
N SER A 153 -0.83 8.41 4.36
CA SER A 153 0.20 9.25 3.72
C SER A 153 1.52 9.20 4.49
N ILE A 154 1.48 9.30 5.82
CA ILE A 154 2.65 9.18 6.68
C ILE A 154 3.28 7.78 6.53
N ILE A 155 2.47 6.73 6.57
CA ILE A 155 2.95 5.35 6.42
C ILE A 155 3.58 5.13 5.04
N ALA A 156 2.96 5.64 3.97
CA ALA A 156 3.48 5.52 2.61
C ALA A 156 4.86 6.19 2.47
N ILE A 157 5.02 7.40 3.02
CA ILE A 157 6.30 8.12 3.02
C ILE A 157 7.34 7.37 3.86
N TYR A 158 6.97 6.92 5.06
CA TYR A 158 7.84 6.12 5.91
C TYR A 158 8.35 4.86 5.19
N CYS A 159 7.45 4.11 4.54
CA CYS A 159 7.80 2.93 3.77
C CYS A 159 8.77 3.27 2.63
N ALA A 160 8.51 4.33 1.86
CA ALA A 160 9.40 4.74 0.77
C ALA A 160 10.82 5.06 1.26
N ILE A 161 10.94 5.76 2.41
CA ILE A 161 12.23 6.09 3.01
C ILE A 161 12.92 4.83 3.57
N SER A 162 12.19 3.99 4.31
CA SER A 162 12.69 2.73 4.90
C SER A 162 13.29 1.81 3.84
N GLN A 163 12.66 1.73 2.65
CA GLN A 163 13.17 0.94 1.53
C GLN A 163 14.47 1.52 0.93
N GLY A 164 14.56 2.84 0.80
CA GLY A 164 15.75 3.52 0.25
C GLY A 164 17.01 3.39 1.12
N GLN A 165 16.85 3.22 2.44
CA GLN A 165 17.98 3.08 3.36
C GLN A 165 18.64 1.70 3.33
N ILE A 166 17.93 0.65 2.87
CA ILE A 166 18.46 -0.72 2.94
C ILE A 166 19.52 -1.02 1.86
N ASN A 167 19.59 -0.21 0.79
CA ASN A 167 20.60 -0.36 -0.27
C ASN A 167 21.96 0.32 0.05
N ARG A 168 22.12 0.94 1.23
CA ARG A 168 23.37 1.62 1.64
C ARG A 168 24.30 0.75 2.52
N LYS A 169 24.06 -0.55 2.60
CA LYS A 169 24.93 -1.52 3.30
C LYS A 169 25.27 -2.66 2.36
#